data_AF-A0A1M5X7A3-F1
#
_entry.id   AF-A0A1M5X7A3-F1
#
_cell.length_a   1.000
_cell.length_b   1.000
_cell.length_c   1.000
_cell.angle_alpha   90.00
_cell.angle_beta   90.00
_cell.angle_gamma   90.00
#
_symmetry.space_group_name_H-M   'P 1'
#
loop_
_entity.id
_entity.type
_entity.pdbx_description
1 polymer ?
#
loop_
_entity_poly.entity_id
_entity_poly.type
_entity_poly.pdbx_seq_one_letter_code
_entity_poly.pdbx_strand_id
1 'polypeptide(L)'
;MEACNQRKGKEEIENTLMFLYEYTKTHFRDEEKLLLDNKYPKYAAQKMSQDKFTEEVRQALQQYSTQGASLLVLMNVLNKCNQWLLEHIMKMDKEYATFFKEKNLKM
;
A
#
# COMPACT_ATOMS: atom_id res chain seq x y z
N MET A 1 -18.32 -17.82 24.67
CA MET A 1 -18.32 -17.82 23.19
C MET A 1 -17.58 -16.63 22.59
N GLU A 2 -17.44 -15.50 23.30
CA GLU A 2 -16.76 -14.29 22.78
C GLU A 2 -15.26 -14.45 22.51
N ALA A 3 -14.52 -15.21 23.33
CA ALA A 3 -13.09 -15.41 23.13
C ALA A 3 -12.73 -16.13 21.81
N CYS A 4 -13.58 -17.04 21.33
CA CYS A 4 -13.38 -17.70 20.03
C CYS A 4 -13.69 -16.77 18.85
N ASN A 5 -14.70 -15.91 18.98
CA ASN A 5 -15.01 -14.91 17.95
C ASN A 5 -13.94 -13.82 17.86
N GLN A 6 -13.37 -13.39 18.99
CA GLN A 6 -12.27 -12.42 19.02
C GLN A 6 -10.97 -12.96 18.41
N ARG A 7 -10.64 -14.24 18.63
CA ARG A 7 -9.47 -14.88 18.00
C ARG A 7 -9.61 -14.99 16.48
N LYS A 8 -10.79 -15.39 15.98
CA LYS A 8 -11.06 -15.40 14.54
C LYS A 8 -10.99 -14.01 13.92
N GLY A 9 -11.59 -13.00 14.57
CA GLY A 9 -11.48 -11.62 14.11
C GLY A 9 -10.03 -11.12 14.08
N LYS A 10 -9.18 -11.60 15.00
CA LYS A 10 -7.77 -11.25 15.03
C LYS A 10 -6.99 -11.82 13.83
N GLU A 11 -7.12 -13.12 13.58
CA GLU A 11 -6.44 -13.80 12.47
C GLU A 11 -6.86 -13.24 11.11
N GLU A 12 -8.15 -12.96 10.90
CA GLU A 12 -8.64 -12.41 9.62
C GLU A 12 -8.06 -11.03 9.30
N ILE A 13 -7.94 -10.16 10.32
CA ILE A 13 -7.34 -8.83 10.15
C ILE A 13 -5.84 -8.96 9.86
N GLU A 14 -5.12 -9.81 10.59
CA GLU A 14 -3.69 -10.03 10.36
C GLU A 14 -3.42 -10.57 8.95
N ASN A 15 -4.22 -11.54 8.49
CA ASN A 15 -4.17 -12.06 7.12
C ASN A 15 -4.46 -10.98 6.08
N THR A 16 -5.45 -10.12 6.33
CA THR A 16 -5.82 -9.02 5.42
C THR A 16 -4.68 -8.00 5.30
N LEU A 17 -4.07 -7.62 6.43
CA LEU A 17 -2.96 -6.67 6.46
C LEU A 17 -1.71 -7.26 5.79
N MET A 18 -1.44 -8.55 6.00
CA MET A 18 -0.32 -9.24 5.36
C MET A 18 -0.54 -9.35 3.85
N PHE A 19 -1.75 -9.68 3.41
CA PHE A 19 -2.12 -9.67 2.00
C PHE A 19 -1.92 -8.29 1.37
N LEU A 20 -2.41 -7.23 2.03
CA LEU A 20 -2.23 -5.86 1.56
C LEU A 20 -0.75 -5.50 1.42
N TYR A 21 0.08 -5.83 2.40
CA TYR A 21 1.51 -5.57 2.39
C TYR A 21 2.25 -6.28 1.24
N GLU A 22 1.97 -7.56 1.01
CA GLU A 22 2.62 -8.30 -0.08
C GLU A 22 2.11 -7.86 -1.46
N TYR A 23 0.83 -7.54 -1.57
CA TYR A 23 0.24 -7.00 -2.79
C TYR A 23 0.89 -5.66 -3.18
N THR A 24 1.01 -4.73 -2.24
CA THR A 24 1.57 -3.39 -2.50
C THR A 24 3.05 -3.46 -2.86
N LYS A 25 3.83 -4.31 -2.18
CA LYS A 25 5.22 -4.58 -2.55
C LYS A 25 5.36 -5.11 -3.98
N THR A 26 4.51 -6.07 -4.36
CA THR A 26 4.56 -6.65 -5.71
C THR A 26 4.19 -5.61 -6.75
N HIS A 27 3.11 -4.87 -6.51
CA HIS A 27 2.63 -3.82 -7.39
C HIS A 27 3.66 -2.70 -7.58
N PHE A 28 4.24 -2.18 -6.50
CA PHE A 28 5.25 -1.12 -6.58
C PHE A 28 6.53 -1.58 -7.25
N ARG A 29 6.95 -2.83 -7.06
CA ARG A 29 8.11 -3.37 -7.77
C ARG A 29 7.90 -3.34 -9.29
N ASP A 30 6.71 -3.71 -9.75
CA ASP A 30 6.38 -3.75 -11.17
C ASP A 30 6.27 -2.32 -11.74
N GLU A 31 5.69 -1.37 -10.99
CA GLU A 31 5.67 0.05 -11.35
C GLU A 31 7.07 0.66 -11.37
N GLU A 32 7.90 0.43 -10.35
CA GLU A 32 9.27 0.94 -10.28
C GLU A 32 10.08 0.46 -11.48
N LYS A 33 9.94 -0.83 -11.85
CA LYS A 33 10.58 -1.38 -13.05
C LYS A 33 10.12 -0.64 -14.30
N LEU A 34 8.81 -0.44 -14.45
CA LEU A 34 8.23 0.26 -15.59
C LEU A 34 8.74 1.71 -15.69
N LEU A 35 8.76 2.43 -14.57
CA LEU A 35 9.21 3.83 -14.49
C LEU A 35 10.71 3.98 -14.78
N LEU A 36 11.54 3.06 -14.27
CA LEU A 36 12.98 3.03 -14.53
C LEU A 36 13.30 2.72 -15.99
N ASP A 37 12.67 1.68 -16.55
CA ASP A 37 12.89 1.24 -17.94
C ASP A 37 12.53 2.37 -18.93
N ASN A 38 11.59 3.24 -18.57
CA ASN A 38 11.12 4.37 -19.36
C ASN A 38 11.73 5.73 -18.95
N LYS A 39 12.68 5.75 -18.00
CA LYS A 39 13.36 6.96 -17.50
C LYS A 39 12.38 8.06 -17.06
N TYR A 40 11.34 7.69 -16.33
CA TYR A 40 10.34 8.64 -15.87
C TYR A 40 10.96 9.68 -14.91
N PRO A 41 10.85 10.99 -15.20
CA PRO A 41 11.58 12.02 -14.47
C PRO A 41 11.17 12.17 -12.99
N LYS A 42 9.97 11.73 -12.61
CA LYS A 42 9.48 11.82 -11.22
C LYS A 42 9.58 10.50 -10.46
N TYR A 43 10.35 9.52 -10.95
CA TYR A 43 10.56 8.22 -10.32
C TYR A 43 10.91 8.33 -8.82
N ALA A 44 11.84 9.22 -8.47
CA ALA A 44 12.28 9.36 -7.07
C ALA A 44 11.13 9.78 -6.12
N ALA A 45 10.22 10.63 -6.59
CA ALA A 45 9.06 11.06 -5.80
C ALA A 45 8.03 9.93 -5.66
N GLN A 46 7.83 9.14 -6.73
CA GLN A 46 6.96 7.97 -6.70
C GLN A 46 7.47 6.93 -5.71
N LYS A 47 8.76 6.56 -5.83
CA LYS A 47 9.42 5.61 -4.93
C LYS A 47 9.34 6.04 -3.47
N MET A 48 9.65 7.31 -3.18
CA MET A 48 9.62 7.81 -1.80
C MET A 48 8.24 7.61 -1.14
N SER A 49 7.16 7.79 -1.90
CA SER A 49 5.81 7.63 -1.36
C SER A 49 5.34 6.17 -1.32
N GLN A 50 5.72 5.35 -2.29
CA GLN A 50 5.54 3.89 -2.25
C GLN A 50 6.25 3.26 -1.03
N ASP A 51 7.51 3.67 -0.79
CA ASP A 51 8.31 3.25 0.37
C ASP A 51 7.64 3.69 1.68
N LYS A 52 7.17 4.95 1.75
CA LYS A 52 6.46 5.48 2.92
C LYS A 52 5.20 4.67 3.23
N PHE A 53 4.39 4.34 2.21
CA PHE A 53 3.18 3.57 2.41
C PHE A 53 3.46 2.13 2.85
N THR A 54 4.44 1.49 2.21
CA THR A 54 4.88 0.14 2.58
C THR A 54 5.31 0.10 4.05
N GLU A 55 6.02 1.12 4.51
CA GLU A 55 6.43 1.25 5.91
C GLU A 55 5.24 1.49 6.85
N GLU A 56 4.25 2.31 6.47
CA GLU A 56 3.05 2.52 7.27
C GLU A 56 2.23 1.23 7.45
N VAL A 57 2.10 0.42 6.40
CA VAL A 57 1.45 -0.89 6.46
C VAL A 57 2.25 -1.88 7.33
N ARG A 58 3.59 -1.85 7.23
CA ARG A 58 4.47 -2.68 8.07
C ARG A 58 4.35 -2.31 9.55
N GLN A 59 4.32 -1.01 9.87
CA GLN A 59 4.14 -0.53 11.25
C GLN A 59 2.79 -0.93 11.81
N ALA A 60 1.75 -0.86 10.99
CA ALA A 60 0.41 -1.32 11.35
C ALA A 60 0.37 -2.81 11.71
N LEU A 61 0.97 -3.67 10.86
CA LEU A 61 1.14 -5.09 11.13
C LEU A 61 1.86 -5.32 12.47
N GLN A 62 2.94 -4.59 12.72
CA GLN A 62 3.72 -4.71 13.95
C GLN A 62 2.92 -4.26 15.19
N GLN A 63 2.20 -3.13 15.11
CA GLN A 63 1.33 -2.65 16.18
C GLN A 63 0.20 -3.64 16.48
N TYR A 64 -0.38 -4.23 15.45
CA TYR A 64 -1.43 -5.23 15.58
C TYR A 64 -0.94 -6.52 16.26
N SER A 65 0.24 -6.99 15.86
CA SER A 65 0.89 -8.17 16.43
C SER A 65 1.27 -7.97 17.91
N THR A 66 1.78 -6.79 18.26
CA THR A 66 2.32 -6.47 19.61
C THR A 66 1.27 -6.00 20.61
N GLN A 67 0.33 -5.14 20.22
CA GLN A 67 -0.66 -4.52 21.13
C GLN A 67 -1.99 -5.28 21.16
N GLY A 68 -2.18 -6.26 20.27
CA GLY A 68 -3.42 -7.01 20.13
C GLY A 68 -4.48 -6.29 19.30
N ALA A 69 -5.55 -7.03 18.96
CA ALA A 69 -6.61 -6.62 18.06
C ALA A 69 -7.48 -5.50 18.65
N SER A 70 -7.03 -4.25 18.58
CA SER A 70 -7.90 -3.11 18.85
C SER A 70 -8.55 -2.64 17.54
N LEU A 71 -9.87 -2.45 17.58
CA LEU A 71 -10.64 -1.86 16.47
C LEU A 71 -10.04 -0.51 16.02
N LEU A 72 -9.42 0.22 16.96
CA LEU A 72 -8.76 1.49 16.71
C LEU A 72 -7.54 1.35 15.78
N VAL A 73 -6.71 0.32 15.97
CA VAL A 73 -5.58 0.05 15.08
C VAL A 73 -6.10 -0.24 13.68
N LEU A 74 -7.11 -1.10 13.54
CA LEU A 74 -7.72 -1.39 12.24
C LEU A 74 -8.27 -0.14 11.54
N MET A 75 -9.02 0.70 12.26
CA MET A 75 -9.57 1.94 11.71
C MET A 75 -8.48 2.91 11.25
N ASN A 76 -7.39 3.03 12.01
CA ASN A 76 -6.26 3.87 11.60
C ASN A 76 -5.61 3.35 10.32
N VAL A 77 -5.45 2.04 10.16
CA VAL A 77 -4.90 1.46 8.94
C VAL A 77 -5.80 1.71 7.74
N LEU A 78 -7.10 1.43 7.88
CA LEU A 78 -8.08 1.64 6.81
C LEU A 78 -8.12 3.10 6.36
N ASN A 79 -8.08 4.04 7.31
CA ASN A 79 -8.04 5.47 6.99
C ASN A 79 -6.76 5.87 6.26
N LYS A 80 -5.60 5.40 6.71
CA LYS A 80 -4.32 5.65 6.02
C LYS A 80 -4.29 5.05 4.62
N CYS A 81 -4.79 3.82 4.46
CA CYS A 81 -4.89 3.17 3.16
C CYS A 81 -5.81 3.94 2.23
N ASN A 82 -7.01 4.33 2.69
CA ASN A 82 -7.95 5.12 1.88
C ASN A 82 -7.37 6.47 1.47
N GLN A 83 -6.72 7.18 2.40
CA GLN A 83 -6.07 8.44 2.08
C GLN A 83 -4.96 8.26 1.06
N TRP A 84 -4.10 7.25 1.25
CA TRP A 84 -3.01 6.98 0.33
C TRP A 84 -3.50 6.54 -1.05
N LEU A 85 -4.52 5.66 -1.14
CA LEU A 85 -5.15 5.28 -2.41
C LEU A 85 -5.68 6.50 -3.18
N LEU A 86 -6.36 7.41 -2.48
CA LEU A 86 -6.94 8.60 -3.10
C LEU A 86 -5.88 9.61 -3.54
N GLU A 87 -4.81 9.79 -2.78
CA GLU A 87 -3.77 10.76 -3.11
C GLU A 87 -2.73 10.22 -4.09
N HIS A 88 -2.35 8.95 -3.95
CA HIS A 88 -1.25 8.35 -4.69
C HIS A 88 -1.70 7.78 -6.02
N ILE A 89 -2.65 6.84 -6.01
CA ILE A 89 -3.11 6.16 -7.22
C ILE A 89 -3.82 7.13 -8.16
N MET A 90 -4.69 7.99 -7.62
CA MET A 90 -5.46 8.89 -8.49
C MET A 90 -4.64 10.02 -9.12
N LYS A 91 -3.51 10.39 -8.52
CA LYS A 91 -2.69 11.52 -9.00
C LYS A 91 -1.39 11.06 -9.64
N MET A 92 -0.54 10.32 -8.91
CA MET A 92 0.78 9.94 -9.40
C MET A 92 0.68 8.87 -10.49
N ASP A 93 -0.17 7.86 -10.30
CA ASP A 93 -0.27 6.79 -11.29
C ASP A 93 -0.89 7.28 -12.60
N LYS A 94 -1.89 8.16 -12.47
CA LYS A 94 -2.47 8.86 -13.61
C LYS A 94 -1.46 9.77 -14.31
N GLU A 95 -0.53 10.37 -13.57
CA GLU A 95 0.49 11.24 -14.14
C GLU A 95 1.46 10.45 -15.02
N TYR A 96 2.04 9.36 -14.53
CA TYR A 96 2.94 8.56 -15.38
C TYR A 96 2.15 7.87 -16.50
N ALA A 97 0.92 7.41 -16.29
CA ALA A 97 0.11 6.81 -17.35
C ALA A 97 -0.14 7.81 -18.50
N THR A 98 -0.36 9.08 -18.17
CA THR A 98 -0.49 10.16 -19.16
C THR A 98 0.83 10.39 -19.89
N PHE A 99 1.96 10.46 -19.17
CA PHE A 99 3.29 10.60 -19.77
C PHE A 99 3.62 9.45 -20.75
N PHE A 100 3.30 8.22 -20.39
CA PHE A 100 3.55 7.04 -21.21
C PHE A 100 2.70 7.07 -22.48
N LYS A 101 1.43 7.47 -22.35
CA LYS A 101 0.52 7.64 -23.49
C LYS A 101 1.01 8.73 -24.44
N GLU A 102 1.46 9.88 -23.93
CA GLU A 102 2.00 10.98 -24.74
C GLU A 102 3.31 10.61 -25.47
N LYS A 103 4.12 9.75 -24.85
CA LYS A 103 5.40 9.27 -25.40
C LYS A 103 5.27 7.99 -26.23
N ASN A 104 4.06 7.43 -26.40
CA ASN A 104 3.80 6.13 -27.02
C ASN A 104 4.64 4.98 -26.42
N LEU A 105 4.87 5.04 -25.11
CA LEU A 105 5.59 4.01 -24.37
C LEU A 105 4.64 2.88 -23.98
N LYS A 106 5.14 1.65 -23.96
CA LYS A 106 4.35 0.51 -23.49
C LYS A 106 4.25 0.55 -21.97
N MET A 107 3.02 0.51 -21.47
CA MET A 107 2.70 0.17 -20.08
C MET A 107 2.75 -1.34 -19.87
#